data_AF-G7EU93-F1
#
_entry.id   AF-G7EU93-F1
#
_cell.length_a   1.000
_cell.length_b   1.000
_cell.length_c   1.000
_cell.angle_alpha   90.00
_cell.angle_beta   90.00
_cell.angle_gamma   90.00
#
_symmetry.space_group_name_H-M   'P 1'
#
loop_
_entity.id
_entity.type
_entity.pdbx_description
1 polymer ?
#
loop_
_entity_poly.entity_id
_entity_poly.type
_entity_poly.pdbx_seq_one_letter_code
_entity_poly.pdbx_strand_id
1 'polypeptide(L)'
;MLNHVDWLKNDKNNGQITAAIPAELLAKAQTELNTLPAIYPQIEAYLAKQYGLNKVKSIEWEKQDSLVMLDYPLPAGYAYAEFDFISGELLLDYQTGGFLSVIGDLHKGRYSGDVWSWVIDISAVLMILFAITGMIILFQNRKKRLAGIWITALGVATPIVIYLCWVPQIKGVS
;
A
#
# COMPACT_ATOMS: atom_id res chain seq x y z
N MET A 1 -15.21 -5.51 -6.13
CA MET A 1 -15.55 -4.34 -5.30
C MET A 1 -14.89 -3.10 -5.91
N LEU A 2 -15.46 -2.63 -7.04
CA LEU A 2 -14.84 -1.67 -7.95
C LEU A 2 -15.83 -0.50 -8.14
N ASN A 3 -15.38 0.73 -7.90
CA ASN A 3 -16.00 2.02 -8.27
C ASN A 3 -17.20 2.61 -7.52
N HIS A 4 -17.82 1.94 -6.55
CA HIS A 4 -18.68 2.67 -5.61
C HIS A 4 -17.79 3.15 -4.47
N VAL A 5 -17.58 4.46 -4.30
CA VAL A 5 -16.81 5.04 -3.17
C VAL A 5 -17.77 5.61 -2.13
N ASP A 6 -19.03 5.83 -2.51
CA ASP A 6 -20.05 6.43 -1.67
C ASP A 6 -20.43 5.59 -0.44
N TRP A 7 -20.37 4.26 -0.55
CA TRP A 7 -20.53 3.33 0.59
C TRP A 7 -19.38 3.39 1.63
N LEU A 8 -18.25 4.03 1.31
CA LEU A 8 -17.06 4.15 2.17
C LEU A 8 -16.88 5.56 2.75
N LYS A 9 -17.82 6.50 2.50
CA LYS A 9 -17.69 7.91 2.91
C LYS A 9 -17.47 8.13 4.41
N ASN A 10 -17.82 7.17 5.26
CA ASN A 10 -17.61 7.19 6.71
C ASN A 10 -16.69 6.08 7.23
N ASP A 11 -15.92 5.43 6.36
CA ASP A 11 -15.09 4.29 6.79
C ASP A 11 -13.71 4.71 7.30
N LYS A 12 -13.35 5.98 7.13
CA LYS A 12 -12.07 6.53 7.56
C LYS A 12 -12.14 7.09 8.97
N ASN A 13 -11.15 6.75 9.76
CA ASN A 13 -10.93 7.31 11.08
C ASN A 13 -9.61 8.06 11.09
N ASN A 14 -9.69 9.36 11.39
CA ASN A 14 -8.54 10.25 11.47
C ASN A 14 -8.27 10.51 12.95
N GLY A 15 -7.00 10.57 13.32
CA GLY A 15 -6.62 10.86 14.69
C GLY A 15 -5.23 11.46 14.77
N GLN A 16 -4.99 12.18 15.85
CA GLN A 16 -3.71 12.80 16.14
C GLN A 16 -3.29 12.40 17.55
N ILE A 17 -2.02 12.04 17.71
CA ILE A 17 -1.41 11.70 18.99
C ILE A 17 -0.25 12.66 19.21
N THR A 18 -0.26 13.36 20.33
CA THR A 18 0.87 14.15 20.80
C THR A 18 1.53 13.42 21.97
N ALA A 19 2.84 13.22 21.89
CA ALA A 19 3.63 12.55 22.91
C ALA A 19 4.97 13.26 23.11
N ALA A 20 5.57 13.12 24.29
CA ALA A 20 6.94 13.62 24.50
C ALA A 20 7.95 12.70 23.81
N ILE A 21 8.96 13.29 23.17
CA ILE A 21 10.09 12.55 22.59
C ILE A 21 10.83 11.83 23.73
N PRO A 22 11.19 10.54 23.58
CA PRO A 22 11.99 9.83 24.57
C PRO A 22 13.28 10.57 24.91
N ALA A 23 13.58 10.71 26.21
CA ALA A 23 14.71 11.51 26.69
C ALA A 23 16.06 11.10 26.06
N GLU A 24 16.25 9.80 25.79
CA GLU A 24 17.46 9.30 25.12
C GLU A 24 17.60 9.80 23.68
N LEU A 25 16.47 9.89 22.96
CA LEU A 25 16.45 10.36 21.57
C LEU A 25 16.62 11.88 21.52
N LEU A 26 15.96 12.59 22.44
CA LEU A 26 16.08 14.05 22.57
C LEU A 26 17.51 14.46 22.93
N ALA A 27 18.16 13.77 23.89
CA ALA A 27 19.54 14.04 24.27
C ALA A 27 20.52 13.83 23.10
N LYS A 28 20.34 12.76 22.33
CA LYS A 28 21.15 12.50 21.12
C LYS A 28 20.94 13.56 20.04
N ALA A 29 19.69 13.95 19.79
CA ALA A 29 19.38 15.00 18.83
C ALA A 29 20.02 16.33 19.22
N GLN A 30 19.98 16.71 20.50
CA GLN A 30 20.59 17.94 21.00
C GLN A 30 22.12 17.96 20.85
N THR A 31 22.79 16.82 21.01
CA THR A 31 24.24 16.72 20.75
C THR A 31 24.60 16.73 19.26
N GLU A 32 23.65 16.36 18.40
CA GLU A 32 23.87 16.12 16.96
C GLU A 32 22.92 16.96 16.08
N LEU A 33 22.58 18.18 16.50
CA LEU A 33 21.56 19.01 15.85
C LEU A 33 21.89 19.33 14.37
N ASN A 34 23.17 19.32 14.01
CA ASN A 34 23.64 19.54 12.64
C ASN A 34 23.71 18.25 11.80
N THR A 35 23.52 17.09 12.42
CA THR A 35 23.67 15.75 11.83
C THR A 35 22.49 14.84 12.19
N LEU A 36 21.27 15.39 12.34
CA LEU A 36 20.05 14.62 12.62
C LEU A 36 19.82 13.39 11.72
N PRO A 37 20.23 13.37 10.43
CA PRO A 37 20.14 12.14 9.65
C PRO A 37 20.84 10.91 10.27
N ALA A 38 21.81 11.09 11.17
CA ALA A 38 22.46 10.00 11.89
C ALA A 38 21.55 9.31 12.92
N ILE A 39 20.47 9.98 13.36
CA ILE A 39 19.55 9.45 14.38
C ILE A 39 18.28 8.80 13.78
N TYR A 40 18.13 8.77 12.45
CA TYR A 40 16.96 8.19 11.77
C TYR A 40 16.73 6.71 12.14
N PRO A 41 17.75 5.82 12.20
CA PRO A 41 17.53 4.43 12.57
C PRO A 41 16.92 4.26 13.97
N GLN A 42 17.24 5.15 14.91
CA GLN A 42 16.72 5.15 16.27
C GLN A 42 15.29 5.69 16.32
N ILE A 43 14.98 6.71 15.51
CA ILE A 43 13.60 7.22 15.34
C ILE A 43 12.71 6.11 14.75
N GLU A 44 13.16 5.47 13.67
CA GLU A 44 12.44 4.37 13.02
C GLU A 44 12.24 3.20 13.99
N ALA A 45 13.28 2.79 14.73
CA ALA A 45 13.18 1.72 15.72
C ALA A 45 12.19 2.06 16.85
N TYR A 46 12.15 3.33 17.27
CA TYR A 46 11.19 3.80 18.27
C TYR A 46 9.74 3.73 17.72
N LEU A 47 9.49 4.26 16.52
CA LEU A 47 8.16 4.25 15.90
C LEU A 47 7.68 2.82 15.58
N ALA A 48 8.59 1.94 15.14
CA ALA A 48 8.33 0.53 14.94
C ALA A 48 7.91 -0.16 16.24
N LYS A 49 8.64 0.11 17.34
CA LYS A 49 8.36 -0.51 18.65
C LYS A 49 7.08 0.01 19.30
N GLN A 50 6.86 1.33 19.25
CA GLN A 50 5.76 1.98 19.97
C GLN A 50 4.44 1.97 19.18
N TYR A 51 4.50 2.18 17.87
CA TYR A 51 3.33 2.37 17.01
C TYR A 51 3.20 1.31 15.89
N GLY A 52 4.14 0.36 15.79
CA GLY A 52 4.11 -0.68 14.75
C GLY A 52 4.43 -0.17 13.35
N LEU A 53 4.99 1.04 13.23
CA LEU A 53 5.31 1.69 11.97
C LEU A 53 6.66 1.19 11.45
N ASN A 54 6.63 0.11 10.66
CA ASN A 54 7.83 -0.65 10.28
C ASN A 54 8.40 -0.34 8.88
N LYS A 55 7.64 0.32 8.00
CA LYS A 55 8.05 0.59 6.62
C LYS A 55 7.91 2.08 6.32
N VAL A 56 8.99 2.82 6.54
CA VAL A 56 9.07 4.24 6.18
C VAL A 56 9.12 4.39 4.65
N LYS A 57 8.38 5.37 4.12
CA LYS A 57 8.38 5.70 2.69
C LYS A 57 9.32 6.86 2.39
N SER A 58 9.30 7.88 3.23
CA SER A 58 10.10 9.10 3.10
C SER A 58 10.45 9.61 4.48
N ILE A 59 11.65 10.20 4.59
CA ILE A 59 12.09 10.96 5.75
C ILE A 59 12.53 12.32 5.24
N GLU A 60 11.94 13.38 5.78
CA GLU A 60 12.28 14.76 5.49
C GLU A 60 12.82 15.43 6.76
N TRP A 61 13.83 16.28 6.60
CA TRP A 61 14.41 17.03 7.70
C TRP A 61 14.47 18.50 7.38
N GLU A 62 13.85 19.28 8.25
CA GLU A 62 13.90 20.74 8.21
C GLU A 62 14.92 21.24 9.23
N LYS A 63 16.11 21.58 8.72
CA LYS A 63 17.26 21.94 9.55
C LYS A 63 17.03 23.19 10.40
N GLN A 64 16.26 24.16 9.89
CA GLN A 64 16.07 25.45 10.55
C GLN A 64 15.28 25.29 11.86
N ASP A 65 14.24 24.46 11.82
CA ASP A 65 13.32 24.25 12.93
C ASP A 65 13.60 22.95 13.68
N SER A 66 14.67 22.23 13.31
CA SER A 66 15.03 20.91 13.86
C SER A 66 13.86 19.92 13.86
N LEU A 67 13.11 19.90 12.75
CA LEU A 67 11.97 18.99 12.56
C LEU A 67 12.37 17.79 11.71
N VAL A 68 12.00 16.59 12.15
CA VAL A 68 12.09 15.38 11.32
C VAL A 68 10.71 14.82 11.09
N MET A 69 10.37 14.64 9.81
CA MET A 69 9.06 14.22 9.33
C MET A 69 9.20 12.86 8.65
N LEU A 70 8.37 11.88 9.02
CA LEU A 70 8.40 10.52 8.49
C LEU A 70 7.03 10.10 7.97
N ASP A 71 6.99 9.67 6.71
CA ASP A 71 5.79 9.14 6.05
C ASP A 71 5.70 7.62 6.16
N TYR A 72 4.56 7.14 6.64
CA TYR A 72 4.24 5.71 6.69
C TYR A 72 2.96 5.43 5.91
N PRO A 73 3.01 4.67 4.81
CA PRO A 73 1.82 4.21 4.13
C PRO A 73 1.21 3.00 4.86
N LEU A 74 -0.10 3.03 5.11
CA LEU A 74 -0.85 1.91 5.68
C LEU A 74 -1.92 1.40 4.70
N PRO A 75 -2.38 0.14 4.82
CA PRO A 75 -3.57 -0.32 4.09
C PRO A 75 -4.75 0.62 4.35
N ALA A 76 -5.32 1.16 3.27
CA ALA A 76 -6.41 2.12 3.32
C ALA A 76 -6.13 3.40 4.13
N GLY A 77 -4.87 3.75 4.36
CA GLY A 77 -4.50 4.77 5.34
C GLY A 77 -3.10 5.33 5.21
N TYR A 78 -2.72 6.15 6.18
CA TYR A 78 -1.36 6.67 6.34
C TYR A 78 -1.10 7.02 7.81
N ALA A 79 0.16 7.16 8.17
CA ALA A 79 0.62 7.79 9.39
C ALA A 79 1.77 8.73 9.05
N TYR A 80 1.79 9.89 9.69
CA TYR A 80 2.74 10.96 9.51
C TYR A 80 3.27 11.34 10.88
N ALA A 81 4.58 11.10 11.09
CA ALA A 81 5.23 11.37 12.37
C ALA A 81 6.14 12.59 12.22
N GLU A 82 5.91 13.61 13.03
CA GLU A 82 6.69 14.83 13.10
C GLU A 82 7.36 14.93 14.47
N PHE A 83 8.69 14.95 14.48
CA PHE A 83 9.51 15.12 15.67
C PHE A 83 10.02 16.55 15.71
N ASP A 84 9.55 17.33 16.67
CA ASP A 84 10.07 18.64 16.99
C ASP A 84 11.08 18.52 18.14
N PHE A 85 12.36 18.60 17.80
CA PHE A 85 13.44 18.49 18.78
C PHE A 85 13.70 19.79 19.56
N ILE A 86 13.05 20.90 19.21
CA ILE A 86 13.07 22.16 19.96
C ILE A 86 12.06 22.10 21.11
N SER A 87 10.81 21.77 20.81
CA SER A 87 9.76 21.61 21.83
C SER A 87 9.90 20.28 22.59
N GLY A 88 10.52 19.27 21.98
CA GLY A 88 10.62 17.92 22.52
C GLY A 88 9.34 17.11 22.33
N GLU A 89 8.50 17.49 21.38
CA GLU A 89 7.22 16.85 21.09
C GLU A 89 7.26 16.00 19.82
N LEU A 90 6.57 14.86 19.88
CA LEU A 90 6.22 14.02 18.75
C LEU A 90 4.74 14.22 18.46
N LEU A 91 4.44 14.65 17.24
CA LEU A 91 3.10 14.68 16.70
C LEU A 91 2.94 13.55 15.68
N LEU A 92 1.98 12.66 15.91
CA LEU A 92 1.64 11.56 15.02
C LEU A 92 0.22 11.76 14.49
N ASP A 93 0.09 12.18 13.24
CA ASP A 93 -1.18 12.24 12.52
C ASP A 93 -1.40 10.94 11.76
N TYR A 94 -2.61 10.38 11.81
CA TYR A 94 -2.90 9.14 11.11
C TYR A 94 -4.32 9.10 10.58
N GLN A 95 -4.49 8.30 9.54
CA GLN A 95 -5.77 7.93 8.97
C GLN A 95 -5.80 6.42 8.76
N THR A 96 -6.81 5.76 9.30
CA THR A 96 -7.09 4.34 9.02
C THR A 96 -8.38 4.22 8.23
N GLY A 97 -8.39 3.36 7.21
CA GLY A 97 -9.62 3.03 6.49
C GLY A 97 -10.39 1.89 7.15
N GLY A 98 -11.64 1.74 6.74
CA GLY A 98 -12.53 0.71 7.25
C GLY A 98 -12.24 -0.66 6.65
N PHE A 99 -12.91 -1.68 7.19
CA PHE A 99 -12.72 -3.08 6.78
C PHE A 99 -12.76 -3.30 5.26
N LEU A 100 -13.70 -2.66 4.58
CA LEU A 100 -13.90 -2.79 3.13
C LEU A 100 -12.77 -2.13 2.33
N SER A 101 -12.30 -0.95 2.76
CA SER A 101 -11.15 -0.31 2.14
C SER A 101 -9.86 -1.10 2.36
N VAL A 102 -9.68 -1.69 3.55
CA VAL A 102 -8.54 -2.57 3.84
C VAL A 102 -8.55 -3.78 2.91
N ILE A 103 -9.68 -4.46 2.74
CA ILE A 103 -9.80 -5.56 1.76
C ILE A 103 -9.46 -5.09 0.35
N GLY A 104 -9.90 -3.90 -0.03
CA GLY A 104 -9.60 -3.32 -1.35
C GLY A 104 -8.11 -3.16 -1.60
N ASP A 105 -7.37 -2.66 -0.61
CA ASP A 105 -5.92 -2.49 -0.70
C ASP A 105 -5.16 -3.82 -0.60
N LEU A 106 -5.60 -4.73 0.26
CA LEU A 106 -5.07 -6.10 0.34
C LEU A 106 -5.24 -6.85 -0.98
N HIS A 107 -6.41 -6.78 -1.63
CA HIS A 107 -6.61 -7.40 -2.95
C HIS A 107 -5.67 -6.82 -4.01
N LYS A 108 -5.33 -5.54 -3.92
CA LYS A 108 -4.36 -4.88 -4.82
C LYS A 108 -2.91 -5.15 -4.43
N GLY A 109 -2.66 -5.82 -3.30
CA GLY A 109 -1.32 -5.99 -2.71
C GLY A 109 -0.71 -4.69 -2.17
N ARG A 110 -1.45 -3.58 -2.11
CA ARG A 110 -0.93 -2.27 -1.74
C ARG A 110 -0.68 -2.19 -0.23
N TYR A 111 0.53 -1.79 0.17
CA TYR A 111 0.93 -1.58 1.59
C TYR A 111 0.66 -2.78 2.52
N SER A 112 0.55 -3.98 1.96
CA SER A 112 0.08 -5.21 2.63
C SER A 112 1.21 -6.06 3.23
N GLY A 113 2.46 -5.68 2.97
CA GLY A 113 3.66 -6.43 3.40
C GLY A 113 3.98 -7.63 2.50
N ASP A 114 5.18 -8.17 2.69
CA ASP A 114 5.75 -9.14 1.74
C ASP A 114 5.08 -10.52 1.83
N VAL A 115 4.64 -10.90 3.04
CA VAL A 115 3.90 -12.16 3.27
C VAL A 115 2.59 -12.17 2.48
N TRP A 116 1.87 -11.04 2.44
CA TRP A 116 0.61 -10.95 1.71
C TRP A 116 0.83 -11.00 0.19
N SER A 117 1.92 -10.42 -0.30
CA SER A 117 2.32 -10.55 -1.71
C SER A 117 2.47 -12.02 -2.11
N TRP A 118 3.13 -12.84 -1.28
CA TRP A 118 3.25 -14.28 -1.52
C TRP A 118 1.91 -15.01 -1.56
N VAL A 119 0.93 -14.62 -0.74
CA VAL A 119 -0.43 -15.19 -0.78
C VAL A 119 -1.08 -14.92 -2.14
N ILE A 120 -0.92 -13.70 -2.67
CA ILE A 120 -1.42 -13.32 -4.01
C ILE A 120 -0.72 -14.15 -5.09
N ASP A 121 0.60 -14.25 -5.04
CA ASP A 121 1.39 -14.96 -6.06
C ASP A 121 1.06 -16.46 -6.10
N ILE A 122 0.98 -17.12 -4.94
CA ILE A 122 0.60 -18.54 -4.85
C ILE A 122 -0.83 -18.74 -5.38
N SER A 123 -1.75 -17.86 -5.02
CA SER A 123 -3.13 -17.92 -5.52
C SER A 123 -3.17 -17.77 -7.04
N ALA A 124 -2.40 -16.86 -7.62
CA ALA A 124 -2.29 -16.68 -9.06
C ALA A 124 -1.75 -17.94 -9.75
N VAL A 125 -0.71 -18.56 -9.20
CA VAL A 125 -0.16 -19.83 -9.71
C VAL A 125 -1.21 -20.93 -9.69
N LEU A 126 -1.96 -21.09 -8.59
CA LEU A 126 -3.04 -22.08 -8.50
C LEU A 126 -4.14 -21.82 -9.52
N MET A 127 -4.54 -20.57 -9.74
CA MET A 127 -5.53 -20.21 -10.77
C MET A 127 -5.05 -20.56 -12.17
N ILE A 128 -3.77 -20.33 -12.49
CA ILE A 128 -3.18 -20.72 -13.77
C ILE A 128 -3.23 -22.25 -13.93
N LEU A 129 -2.86 -23.01 -12.89
CA LEU A 129 -2.92 -24.47 -12.91
C LEU A 129 -4.34 -24.98 -13.15
N PHE A 130 -5.35 -24.40 -12.50
CA PHE A 130 -6.75 -24.74 -12.74
C PHE A 130 -7.20 -24.39 -14.15
N ALA A 131 -6.82 -23.22 -14.67
CA ALA A 131 -7.15 -22.81 -16.04
C ALA A 131 -6.52 -23.75 -17.09
N ILE A 132 -5.26 -24.13 -16.93
CA ILE A 132 -4.58 -25.09 -17.81
C ILE A 132 -5.28 -26.45 -17.74
N THR A 133 -5.58 -26.92 -16.53
CA THR A 133 -6.27 -28.20 -16.33
C THR A 133 -7.64 -28.19 -17.02
N GLY A 134 -8.41 -27.12 -16.87
CA GLY A 134 -9.69 -26.93 -17.56
C GLY A 134 -9.55 -26.92 -19.08
N MET A 135 -8.51 -26.27 -19.62
CA MET A 135 -8.21 -26.31 -21.04
C MET A 135 -7.89 -27.72 -21.53
N ILE A 136 -7.06 -28.50 -20.80
CA ILE A 136 -6.74 -29.89 -21.15
C ILE A 136 -8.02 -30.72 -21.27
N ILE A 137 -8.91 -30.63 -20.28
CA ILE A 137 -10.19 -31.35 -20.27
C ILE A 137 -11.06 -30.92 -21.47
N LEU A 138 -11.10 -29.62 -21.77
CA LEU A 138 -11.85 -29.09 -22.92
C LEU A 138 -11.32 -29.64 -24.25
N PHE A 139 -10.00 -29.74 -24.42
CA PHE A 139 -9.38 -30.29 -25.64
C PHE A 139 -9.65 -31.79 -25.82
N GLN A 140 -9.78 -32.54 -24.73
CA GLN A 140 -10.16 -33.95 -24.77
C GLN A 140 -11.62 -34.16 -25.20
N ASN A 141 -12.51 -33.23 -24.87
CA ASN A 141 -13.93 -33.31 -25.22
C ASN A 141 -14.19 -32.92 -26.69
N ARG A 142 -13.99 -33.86 -27.62
CA ARG A 142 -14.13 -33.63 -29.09
C ARG A 142 -15.43 -32.93 -29.49
N LYS A 143 -16.55 -33.22 -28.83
CA LYS A 143 -17.87 -32.62 -29.15
C LYS A 143 -17.95 -31.13 -28.80
N LYS A 144 -17.20 -30.68 -27.80
CA LYS A 144 -17.25 -29.30 -27.26
C LYS A 144 -15.98 -28.49 -27.55
N ARG A 145 -14.93 -29.13 -28.06
CA ARG A 145 -13.63 -28.51 -28.36
C ARG A 145 -13.74 -27.22 -29.16
N LEU A 146 -14.46 -27.24 -30.29
CA LEU A 146 -14.57 -26.06 -31.16
C LEU A 146 -15.29 -24.90 -30.44
N ALA A 147 -16.41 -25.18 -29.78
CA ALA A 147 -17.14 -24.19 -29.01
C ALA A 147 -16.30 -23.62 -27.87
N GLY A 148 -15.56 -24.47 -27.17
CA GLY A 148 -14.67 -24.06 -26.10
C GLY A 148 -13.53 -23.15 -26.58
N ILE A 149 -12.89 -23.47 -27.71
CA ILE A 149 -11.85 -22.61 -28.29
C ILE A 149 -12.40 -21.23 -28.60
N TRP A 150 -13.59 -21.13 -29.22
CA TRP A 150 -14.23 -19.85 -29.50
C TRP A 150 -14.57 -19.07 -28.23
N ILE A 151 -15.11 -19.74 -27.21
CA ILE A 151 -15.41 -19.11 -25.91
C ILE A 151 -14.14 -18.61 -25.22
N THR A 152 -13.05 -19.39 -25.24
CA THR A 152 -11.76 -18.96 -24.68
C THR A 152 -11.19 -17.77 -25.45
N ALA A 153 -11.22 -17.81 -26.79
CA ALA A 153 -10.74 -16.70 -27.62
C ALA A 153 -11.55 -15.42 -27.38
N LEU A 154 -12.88 -15.54 -27.30
CA LEU A 154 -13.76 -14.41 -26.94
C LEU A 154 -13.43 -13.90 -25.54
N GLY A 155 -13.29 -14.77 -24.55
CA GLY A 155 -12.95 -14.38 -23.17
C GLY A 155 -11.63 -13.62 -23.06
N VAL A 156 -10.62 -13.99 -23.84
CA VAL A 156 -9.33 -13.26 -23.91
C VAL A 156 -9.45 -11.94 -24.67
N ALA A 157 -10.21 -11.92 -25.77
CA ALA A 157 -10.40 -10.72 -26.59
C ALA A 157 -11.27 -9.66 -25.90
N THR A 158 -12.27 -10.06 -25.10
CA THR A 158 -13.20 -9.15 -24.42
C THR A 158 -12.52 -8.03 -23.63
N PRO A 159 -11.60 -8.29 -22.68
CA PRO A 159 -10.96 -7.20 -21.92
C PRO A 159 -10.11 -6.29 -22.80
N ILE A 160 -9.47 -6.81 -23.85
CA ILE A 160 -8.68 -6.03 -24.80
C ILE A 160 -9.58 -5.07 -25.59
N VAL A 161 -10.70 -5.58 -26.11
CA VAL A 161 -11.67 -4.76 -26.84
C VAL A 161 -12.27 -3.68 -25.95
N ILE A 162 -12.64 -4.03 -24.71
CA ILE A 162 -13.16 -3.06 -23.75
C ILE A 162 -12.11 -1.96 -23.47
N TYR A 163 -10.84 -2.33 -23.27
CA TYR A 163 -9.75 -1.39 -23.06
C TYR A 163 -9.61 -0.41 -24.23
N LEU A 164 -9.50 -0.92 -25.45
CA LEU A 164 -9.26 -0.09 -26.65
C LEU A 164 -10.42 0.86 -26.97
N CYS A 165 -11.66 0.46 -26.69
CA CYS A 165 -12.83 1.23 -27.06
C CYS A 165 -13.27 2.23 -25.98
N TRP A 166 -13.02 1.96 -24.70
CA TRP A 166 -13.55 2.77 -23.59
C TRP A 166 -12.50 3.37 -22.66
N VAL A 167 -11.25 2.89 -22.63
CA VAL A 167 -10.23 3.52 -21.79
C VAL A 167 -9.68 4.77 -22.49
N PRO A 168 -9.76 5.96 -21.87
CA PRO A 168 -9.24 7.18 -22.45
C PRO A 168 -7.74 7.07 -22.73
N GLN A 169 -7.32 7.44 -23.94
CA GLN A 169 -5.92 7.52 -24.33
C GLN A 169 -5.55 8.97 -24.63
N ILE A 170 -4.35 9.38 -24.22
CA ILE A 170 -3.82 10.70 -24.57
C ILE A 170 -3.54 10.70 -26.07
N LYS A 171 -4.17 11.62 -26.80
CA LYS A 171 -3.96 11.76 -28.25
C LYS A 171 -2.85 12.78 -28.49
N GLY A 172 -1.92 12.48 -29.40
CA GLY A 172 -0.91 13.44 -29.87
C GLY A 172 0.44 13.43 -29.13
N VAL A 173 0.68 12.43 -28.28
CA VAL A 173 2.02 12.13 -27.74
C VAL A 173 2.36 10.71 -28.15
N SER A 174 3.35 10.57 -29.04
CA SER A 174 4.05 9.33 -29.33
C SER A 174 5.45 9.42 -28.75
#